data_AF-A0A971BFC1-F1
#
_entry.id   AF-A0A971BFC1-F1
#
_cell.length_a   1.000
_cell.length_b   1.000
_cell.length_c   1.000
_cell.angle_alpha   90.00
_cell.angle_beta   90.00
_cell.angle_gamma   90.00
#
_symmetry.space_group_name_H-M   'P 1'
#
loop_
_entity.id
_entity.type
_entity.pdbx_description
1 polymer ?
#
loop_
_entity_poly.entity_id
_entity_poly.type
_entity_poly.pdbx_seq_one_letter_code
_entity_poly.pdbx_strand_id
1 'polypeptide(L)'
;MRLRADRRSATPIGDQLAAQLRGEIAAGRLRPGDRLPSLRAAAAEAGVHLNTVRSVYARLEAEGLVTTTQGRGTYVAQLAPAMADERRALHREIERLAAELLAAPAASGVSAPAGPSGPPRLLTIEELTAARDLLAQHLGDLRAVRTAAEQSRDAAARDAAPDPAPRPSPARMRWSGA
;
A
#
# COMPACT_ATOMS: atom_id res chain seq x y z
N MET A 1 -4.16 19.68 6.98
CA MET A 1 -4.58 18.27 6.77
C MET A 1 -5.80 18.00 7.64
N ARG A 2 -6.74 17.14 7.20
CA ARG A 2 -7.90 16.68 8.00
C ARG A 2 -7.98 15.15 7.99
N LEU A 3 -7.52 14.48 9.05
CA LEU A 3 -7.62 13.02 9.20
C LEU A 3 -8.99 12.64 9.76
N ARG A 4 -9.65 11.65 9.15
CA ARG A 4 -10.96 11.15 9.63
C ARG A 4 -10.99 9.63 9.66
N ALA A 5 -11.61 9.05 10.69
CA ALA A 5 -11.86 7.61 10.77
C ALA A 5 -13.37 7.35 10.66
N ASP A 6 -13.78 6.51 9.72
CA ASP A 6 -15.15 6.02 9.61
C ASP A 6 -15.26 4.62 10.22
N ARG A 7 -15.93 4.52 11.36
CA ARG A 7 -16.11 3.24 12.07
C ARG A 7 -17.16 2.33 11.43
N ARG A 8 -17.96 2.84 10.50
CA ARG A 8 -18.99 2.08 9.78
C ARG A 8 -18.46 1.43 8.51
N SER A 9 -17.26 1.83 8.07
CA SER A 9 -16.60 1.22 6.92
C SER A 9 -16.09 -0.19 7.24
N ALA A 10 -16.14 -1.09 6.26
CA ALA A 10 -15.55 -2.41 6.33
C ALA A 10 -14.01 -2.37 6.39
N THR A 11 -13.39 -1.24 6.03
CA THR A 11 -11.94 -1.06 6.08
C THR A 11 -11.49 -0.79 7.52
N PRO A 12 -10.44 -1.46 8.04
CA PRO A 12 -9.89 -1.15 9.36
C PRO A 12 -9.44 0.31 9.48
N ILE A 13 -9.64 0.93 10.65
CA ILE A 13 -9.32 2.35 10.88
C ILE A 13 -7.85 2.68 10.56
N GLY A 14 -6.92 1.79 10.92
CA GLY A 14 -5.50 1.98 10.58
C GLY A 14 -5.27 2.05 9.07
N ASP A 15 -5.94 1.20 8.29
CA ASP A 15 -5.85 1.19 6.84
C ASP A 15 -6.47 2.45 6.21
N GLN A 16 -7.60 2.93 6.75
CA GLN A 16 -8.22 4.18 6.30
C GLN A 16 -7.30 5.37 6.48
N LEU A 17 -6.68 5.51 7.67
CA LEU A 17 -5.77 6.60 7.98
C LEU A 17 -4.51 6.53 7.12
N ALA A 18 -3.97 5.32 6.91
CA ALA A 18 -2.82 5.13 6.05
C ALA A 18 -3.16 5.51 4.59
N ALA A 19 -4.32 5.11 4.08
CA ALA A 19 -4.77 5.44 2.73
C ALA A 19 -4.94 6.96 2.53
N GLN A 20 -5.52 7.67 3.51
CA GLN A 20 -5.62 9.13 3.47
C GLN A 20 -4.25 9.80 3.39
N LEU A 21 -3.31 9.39 4.26
CA LEU A 21 -1.95 9.95 4.26
C LEU A 21 -1.21 9.67 2.96
N ARG A 22 -1.33 8.46 2.41
CA ARG A 22 -0.78 8.14 1.07
C ARG A 22 -1.37 9.03 0.00
N GLY A 23 -2.69 9.23 0.01
CA GLY A 23 -3.39 10.08 -0.95
C GLY A 23 -2.91 11.54 -0.87
N GLU A 24 -2.74 12.10 0.33
CA GLU A 24 -2.24 13.46 0.52
C GLU A 24 -0.80 13.64 0.00
N ILE A 25 0.08 12.65 0.23
CA ILE A 25 1.46 12.64 -0.28
C ILE A 25 1.47 12.46 -1.81
N ALA A 26 0.65 11.56 -2.34
CA ALA A 26 0.55 11.30 -3.78
C ALA A 26 0.00 12.51 -4.55
N ALA A 27 -1.00 13.20 -3.97
CA ALA A 27 -1.57 14.43 -4.50
C ALA A 27 -0.63 15.64 -4.37
N GLY A 28 0.51 15.53 -3.67
CA GLY A 28 1.45 16.62 -3.44
C GLY A 28 0.95 17.70 -2.48
N ARG A 29 -0.14 17.44 -1.74
CA ARG A 29 -0.61 18.31 -0.65
C ARG A 29 0.32 18.23 0.55
N LEU A 30 0.90 17.04 0.77
CA LEU A 30 2.06 16.82 1.63
C LEU A 30 3.30 16.67 0.76
N ARG A 31 4.19 17.66 0.84
CA ARG A 31 5.44 17.70 0.06
C ARG A 31 6.57 17.05 0.83
N PRO A 32 7.59 16.51 0.15
CA PRO A 32 8.84 16.11 0.79
C PRO A 32 9.37 17.17 1.75
N GLY A 33 9.71 16.77 2.97
CA GLY A 33 10.16 17.67 4.03
C GLY A 33 9.03 18.29 4.87
N ASP A 34 7.77 18.16 4.47
CA ASP A 34 6.64 18.64 5.29
C ASP A 34 6.54 17.82 6.57
N ARG A 35 6.22 18.50 7.67
CA ARG A 35 6.04 17.87 8.97
C ARG A 35 4.64 17.29 9.10
N LEU A 36 4.55 16.00 9.42
CA LEU A 36 3.28 15.38 9.80
C LEU A 36 2.85 15.85 11.21
N PRO A 37 1.54 15.81 11.51
CA PRO A 37 1.06 16.04 12.88
C PRO A 37 1.77 15.11 13.87
N SER A 38 1.91 15.56 15.12
CA SER A 38 2.38 14.66 16.17
C SER A 38 1.41 13.49 16.35
N LEU A 39 1.89 12.36 16.87
CA LEU A 39 1.04 11.19 17.14
C LEU A 39 -0.20 11.56 17.98
N ARG A 40 -0.04 12.45 18.97
CA ARG A 40 -1.14 12.93 19.81
C ARG A 40 -2.12 13.82 19.05
N ALA A 41 -1.61 14.73 18.21
CA ALA A 41 -2.45 15.60 17.40
C ALA A 41 -3.27 14.79 16.38
N ALA A 42 -2.62 13.89 15.64
CA ALA A 42 -3.30 13.01 14.68
C ALA A 42 -4.33 12.09 15.36
N ALA A 43 -4.03 11.58 16.57
CA ALA A 43 -4.97 10.76 17.33
C ALA A 43 -6.20 11.56 17.77
N ALA A 44 -6.01 12.78 18.25
CA ALA A 44 -7.09 13.67 18.65
C ALA A 44 -7.95 14.10 17.45
N GLU A 45 -7.32 14.42 16.33
CA GLU A 45 -7.99 14.83 15.09
C GLU A 45 -8.84 13.72 14.48
N ALA A 46 -8.29 12.49 14.41
CA ALA A 46 -9.00 11.34 13.87
C ALA A 46 -9.96 10.67 14.86
N GLY A 47 -9.88 10.99 16.16
CA GLY A 47 -10.68 10.35 17.21
C GLY A 47 -10.34 8.87 17.43
N VAL A 48 -9.04 8.54 17.39
CA VAL A 48 -8.51 7.16 17.47
C VAL A 48 -7.48 7.01 18.58
N HIS A 49 -7.18 5.78 18.97
CA HIS A 49 -6.15 5.51 19.97
C HIS A 49 -4.75 5.83 19.43
N LEU A 50 -3.86 6.32 20.31
CA LEU A 50 -2.48 6.71 19.95
C LEU A 50 -1.70 5.58 19.28
N ASN A 51 -1.88 4.34 19.75
CA ASN A 51 -1.19 3.17 19.20
C ASN A 51 -1.61 2.88 17.75
N THR A 52 -2.85 3.22 17.37
CA THR A 52 -3.31 3.10 15.98
C THR A 52 -2.53 4.04 15.08
N VAL A 53 -2.40 5.31 15.46
CA VAL A 53 -1.60 6.30 14.71
C VAL A 53 -0.13 5.91 14.65
N ARG A 54 0.43 5.42 15.77
CA ARG A 54 1.82 4.94 15.82
C ARG A 54 2.06 3.82 14.81
N SER A 55 1.16 2.84 14.76
CA SER A 55 1.23 1.74 13.78
C SER A 55 1.13 2.25 12.34
N VAL A 56 0.23 3.21 12.07
CA VAL A 56 0.09 3.84 10.76
C VAL A 56 1.38 4.54 10.33
N TYR A 57 1.98 5.35 11.20
CA TYR A 57 3.22 6.07 10.88
C TYR A 57 4.39 5.11 10.66
N ALA A 58 4.52 4.09 11.51
CA ALA A 58 5.54 3.05 11.35
C ALA A 58 5.39 2.33 10.00
N ARG A 59 4.17 2.07 9.55
CA ARG A 59 3.93 1.44 8.25
C ARG A 59 4.27 2.38 7.08
N LEU A 60 3.90 3.66 7.16
CA LEU A 60 4.29 4.65 6.15
C LEU A 60 5.81 4.86 6.10
N GLU A 61 6.49 4.73 7.24
CA GLU A 61 7.94 4.80 7.34
C GLU A 61 8.59 3.56 6.71
N ALA A 62 8.05 2.37 6.94
CA ALA A 62 8.48 1.14 6.27
C ALA A 62 8.25 1.19 4.75
N GLU A 63 7.23 1.91 4.29
CA GLU A 63 6.96 2.18 2.86
C GLU A 63 7.88 3.28 2.28
N GLY A 64 8.73 3.91 3.09
CA GLY A 64 9.62 4.99 2.68
C GLY A 64 8.89 6.29 2.32
N LEU A 65 7.65 6.47 2.78
CA LEU A 65 6.86 7.68 2.51
C LEU A 65 7.08 8.77 3.56
N VAL A 66 7.48 8.38 4.78
CA VAL A 66 7.81 9.29 5.86
C VAL A 66 9.09 8.86 6.56
N THR A 67 9.72 9.76 7.29
CA THR A 67 10.86 9.49 8.16
C THR A 67 10.60 10.11 9.53
N THR A 68 10.88 9.35 10.59
CA THR A 68 10.75 9.82 11.96
C THR A 68 12.12 10.12 12.55
N THR A 69 12.35 11.37 12.93
CA THR A 69 13.55 11.75 13.69
C THR A 69 13.16 11.92 15.16
N GLN A 70 13.77 11.11 16.03
CA GLN A 70 13.51 11.16 17.48
C GLN A 70 13.71 12.58 18.03
N GLY A 71 12.71 13.10 18.75
CA GLY A 71 12.72 14.46 19.30
C GLY A 71 12.40 15.59 18.31
N ARG A 72 12.43 15.36 17.00
CA ARG A 72 12.09 16.37 15.97
C ARG A 72 10.71 16.16 15.34
N GLY A 73 10.28 14.90 15.23
CA GLY A 73 8.95 14.52 14.73
C GLY A 73 9.04 13.69 13.45
N THR A 74 7.91 13.56 12.76
CA THR A 74 7.78 12.78 11.53
C THR A 74 7.62 13.71 10.33
N TYR A 75 8.35 13.42 9.25
CA TYR A 75 8.40 14.23 8.04
C TYR A 75 8.14 13.38 6.80
N VAL A 76 7.58 13.96 5.74
CA VAL A 76 7.43 13.29 4.46
C VAL A 76 8.81 13.03 3.86
N ALA A 77 9.07 11.79 3.46
CA ALA A 77 10.35 11.39 2.92
C ALA A 77 10.60 12.04 1.55
N GLN A 78 11.87 12.32 1.27
CA GLN A 78 12.31 12.87 0.00
C GLN A 78 12.59 11.72 -0.95
N LEU A 79 11.61 11.42 -1.81
CA LEU A 79 11.82 10.47 -2.89
C LEU A 79 12.77 11.07 -3.92
N ALA A 80 13.62 10.24 -4.52
CA ALA A 80 14.38 10.67 -5.70
C ALA A 80 13.40 11.21 -6.77
N PRO A 81 13.69 12.37 -7.39
CA PRO A 81 12.72 13.08 -8.24
C PRO A 81 12.14 12.21 -9.36
N ALA A 82 12.95 11.36 -10.00
CA ALA A 82 12.50 10.42 -11.03
C ALA A 82 11.40 9.46 -10.54
N MET A 83 11.54 8.92 -9.33
CA MET A 83 10.57 8.02 -8.72
C MET A 83 9.28 8.76 -8.31
N ALA A 84 9.39 10.04 -7.92
CA ALA A 84 8.23 10.86 -7.58
C ALA A 84 7.39 11.22 -8.82
N ASP A 85 8.03 11.45 -9.97
CA ASP A 85 7.37 11.74 -11.24
C ASP A 85 6.65 10.51 -11.79
N GLU A 86 7.32 9.35 -11.80
CA GLU A 86 6.74 8.08 -12.22
C GLU A 86 5.52 7.70 -11.37
N ARG A 87 5.63 7.84 -10.04
CA ARG A 87 4.50 7.55 -9.14
C ARG A 87 3.32 8.50 -9.35
N ARG A 88 3.57 9.78 -9.62
CA ARG A 88 2.51 10.75 -9.96
C ARG A 88 1.84 10.42 -11.28
N ALA A 89 2.58 9.94 -12.28
CA ALA A 89 2.02 9.48 -13.54
C ALA A 89 1.10 8.26 -13.35
N LEU A 90 1.58 7.24 -12.62
CA LEU A 90 0.80 6.04 -12.31
C LEU A 90 -0.49 6.36 -11.55
N HIS A 91 -0.43 7.26 -10.57
CA HIS A 91 -1.63 7.62 -9.79
C HIS A 91 -2.68 8.32 -10.65
N ARG A 92 -2.27 9.23 -11.55
CA ARG A 92 -3.19 9.86 -12.51
C ARG A 92 -3.84 8.84 -13.43
N GLU A 93 -3.09 7.81 -13.85
CA GLU A 93 -3.62 6.76 -14.69
C GLU A 93 -4.64 5.88 -13.94
N ILE A 94 -4.36 5.54 -12.68
CA ILE A 94 -5.33 4.81 -11.83
C ILE A 94 -6.62 5.61 -11.68
N GLU A 95 -6.54 6.91 -11.38
CA GLU A 95 -7.71 7.78 -11.25
C GLU A 95 -8.48 7.91 -12.57
N ARG A 96 -7.78 7.99 -13.71
CA ARG A 96 -8.38 8.01 -15.05
C ARG A 96 -9.16 6.73 -15.32
N LEU A 97 -8.55 5.56 -15.09
CA LEU A 97 -9.16 4.25 -15.31
C LEU A 97 -10.34 4.01 -14.36
N ALA A 98 -10.23 4.43 -13.09
CA ALA A 98 -11.32 4.35 -12.13
C ALA A 98 -12.51 5.21 -12.56
N ALA A 99 -12.24 6.43 -13.05
CA ALA A 99 -13.28 7.31 -13.59
C ALA A 99 -13.93 6.73 -14.86
N GLU A 100 -13.15 6.14 -15.77
CA GLU A 100 -13.67 5.45 -16.96
C GLU A 100 -14.58 4.26 -16.60
N LEU A 101 -14.18 3.44 -15.62
CA LEU A 101 -14.98 2.32 -15.16
C LEU A 101 -16.30 2.76 -14.51
N LEU A 102 -16.28 3.89 -13.78
CA LEU A 102 -17.48 4.49 -13.17
C LEU A 102 -18.37 5.23 -14.17
N ALA A 103 -17.79 5.77 -15.25
CA ALA A 103 -18.48 6.52 -16.29
C ALA A 103 -19.00 5.62 -17.43
N ALA A 104 -18.52 4.38 -17.54
CA ALA A 104 -19.06 3.42 -18.50
C ALA A 104 -20.56 3.21 -18.21
N PRO A 105 -21.45 3.48 -19.18
CA PRO A 105 -22.86 3.16 -19.00
C PRO A 105 -22.93 1.66 -18.78
N ALA A 106 -23.62 1.25 -17.71
CA ALA A 106 -23.84 -0.14 -17.36
C ALA A 106 -24.45 -0.87 -18.56
N ALA A 107 -23.60 -1.42 -19.43
CA ALA A 107 -23.99 -2.26 -20.52
C ALA A 107 -24.44 -3.56 -19.88
N SER A 108 -25.76 -3.65 -19.70
CA SER A 108 -26.55 -4.86 -19.46
C SER A 108 -26.12 -5.73 -18.27
N GLY A 109 -26.93 -5.68 -17.22
CA GLY A 109 -27.42 -6.92 -16.62
C GLY A 109 -26.54 -7.59 -15.56
N VAL A 110 -25.81 -6.83 -14.75
CA VAL A 110 -25.54 -7.28 -13.38
C VAL A 110 -26.38 -6.43 -12.46
N SER A 111 -27.59 -6.91 -12.18
CA SER A 111 -28.23 -6.56 -10.92
C SER A 111 -27.21 -6.87 -9.85
N ALA A 112 -26.72 -5.86 -9.13
CA ALA A 112 -26.09 -6.09 -7.84
C ALA A 112 -26.98 -7.11 -7.10
N PRO A 113 -26.42 -8.12 -6.41
CA PRO A 113 -27.25 -8.91 -5.52
C PRO A 113 -27.89 -7.88 -4.62
N ALA A 114 -29.22 -7.73 -4.72
CA ALA A 114 -29.95 -6.78 -3.92
C ALA A 114 -29.52 -7.06 -2.48
N GLY A 115 -28.71 -6.17 -1.90
CA GLY A 115 -28.47 -6.19 -0.47
C GLY A 115 -29.83 -6.28 0.19
N PRO A 116 -29.98 -7.02 1.29
CA PRO A 116 -31.29 -7.40 1.82
C PRO A 116 -32.22 -6.20 1.80
N SER A 117 -33.19 -6.23 0.88
CA SER A 117 -34.20 -5.18 0.74
C SER A 117 -35.13 -5.36 1.93
N GLY A 118 -34.72 -4.75 3.03
CA GLY A 118 -35.31 -4.87 4.34
C GLY A 118 -34.72 -3.79 5.23
N PRO A 119 -35.43 -3.39 6.30
CA PRO A 119 -34.89 -2.41 7.24
C PRO A 119 -33.53 -2.91 7.76
N PRO A 120 -32.56 -2.02 8.03
CA PRO A 120 -31.28 -2.41 8.60
C PRO A 120 -31.55 -3.14 9.93
N ARG A 121 -31.37 -4.46 9.92
CA ARG A 121 -31.51 -5.31 11.11
C ARG A 121 -30.13 -5.54 11.72
N LEU A 122 -30.08 -5.50 13.04
CA LEU A 122 -28.89 -5.91 13.77
C LEU A 122 -28.68 -7.40 13.53
N LEU A 123 -27.51 -7.76 13.01
CA LEU A 123 -27.09 -9.14 12.89
C LEU A 123 -26.90 -9.73 14.28
N THR A 124 -27.26 -11.00 14.45
CA THR A 124 -26.98 -11.70 15.71
C THR A 124 -25.47 -11.90 15.88
N ILE A 125 -25.04 -12.16 17.11
CA ILE A 125 -23.64 -12.45 17.40
C ILE A 125 -23.17 -13.71 16.62
N GLU A 126 -24.03 -14.72 16.47
CA GLU A 126 -23.73 -15.91 15.68
C GLU A 126 -23.56 -15.59 14.19
N GLU A 127 -24.46 -14.80 13.61
CA GLU A 127 -24.37 -14.36 12.21
C GLU A 127 -23.10 -13.53 11.95
N LEU A 128 -22.74 -12.63 12.89
CA LEU A 128 -21.51 -11.83 12.82
C LEU A 128 -20.26 -12.71 12.93
N THR A 129 -20.29 -13.73 13.79
CA THR A 129 -19.17 -14.65 13.99
C THR A 129 -18.96 -15.50 12.73
N ALA A 130 -20.04 -16.04 12.17
CA ALA A 130 -19.99 -16.78 10.91
C ALA A 130 -19.47 -15.91 9.75
N ALA A 131 -19.95 -14.67 9.63
CA ALA A 131 -19.48 -13.74 8.60
C ALA A 131 -17.98 -13.39 8.76
N ARG A 132 -17.52 -13.18 10.00
CA ARG A 132 -16.10 -12.96 10.32
C ARG A 132 -15.24 -14.14 9.89
N ASP A 133 -15.66 -15.36 10.22
CA ASP A 133 -14.88 -16.58 9.97
C ASP A 133 -14.79 -16.86 8.46
N LEU A 134 -15.90 -16.63 7.74
CA LEU A 134 -15.96 -16.77 6.29
C LEU A 134 -15.07 -15.73 5.57
N LEU A 135 -15.06 -14.49 6.04
CA LEU A 135 -14.15 -13.46 5.54
C LEU A 135 -12.67 -13.76 5.87
N ALA A 136 -12.39 -14.28 7.07
CA ALA A 136 -11.04 -14.67 7.46
C ALA A 136 -10.51 -15.80 6.57
N GLN A 137 -11.36 -16.77 6.23
CA GLN A 137 -11.03 -17.86 5.31
C GLN A 137 -10.69 -17.31 3.91
N HIS A 138 -11.56 -16.47 3.36
CA HIS A 138 -11.36 -15.93 2.02
C HIS A 138 -10.11 -15.05 1.91
N LEU A 139 -9.81 -14.25 2.95
CA LEU A 139 -8.57 -13.47 3.02
C LEU A 139 -7.31 -14.36 3.15
N GLY A 140 -7.44 -15.54 3.77
CA GLY A 140 -6.39 -16.56 3.81
C GLY A 140 -6.09 -17.11 2.43
N ASP A 141 -7.13 -17.50 1.68
CA ASP A 141 -6.99 -18.04 0.33
C ASP A 141 -6.31 -17.05 -0.61
N LEU A 142 -6.71 -15.78 -0.56
CA LEU A 142 -6.10 -14.71 -1.37
C LEU A 142 -4.62 -14.47 -1.05
N ARG A 143 -4.22 -14.60 0.22
CA ARG A 143 -2.80 -14.52 0.62
C ARG A 143 -2.01 -15.70 0.09
N ALA A 144 -2.57 -16.91 0.13
CA ALA A 144 -1.94 -18.11 -0.40
C ALA A 144 -1.67 -18.00 -1.91
N VAL A 145 -2.67 -17.52 -2.67
CA VAL A 145 -2.53 -17.27 -4.11
C VAL A 145 -1.41 -16.26 -4.41
N ARG A 146 -1.35 -15.18 -3.64
CA ARG A 146 -0.28 -14.17 -3.79
C ARG A 146 1.11 -14.74 -3.51
N THR A 147 1.27 -15.49 -2.42
CA THR A 147 2.57 -16.11 -2.08
C THR A 147 3.01 -17.13 -3.12
N ALA A 148 2.08 -17.89 -3.69
CA ALA A 148 2.38 -18.84 -4.76
C ALA A 148 2.85 -18.10 -6.05
N ALA A 149 2.23 -16.96 -6.36
CA ALA A 149 2.62 -16.12 -7.50
C ALA A 149 4.00 -15.48 -7.31
N GLU A 150 4.34 -15.03 -6.09
CA GLU A 150 5.66 -14.49 -5.75
C GLU A 150 6.75 -15.57 -5.85
N GLN A 151 6.52 -16.77 -5.31
CA GLN A 151 7.45 -17.90 -5.42
C GLN A 151 7.68 -18.36 -6.86
N SER A 152 6.64 -18.37 -7.69
CA SER A 152 6.76 -18.73 -9.11
C SER A 152 7.61 -17.73 -9.89
N ARG A 153 7.51 -16.43 -9.57
CA ARG A 153 8.36 -15.40 -10.17
C ARG A 153 9.82 -15.53 -9.70
N ASP A 154 10.04 -15.77 -8.42
CA ASP A 154 11.39 -15.94 -7.87
C ASP A 154 12.08 -17.19 -8.42
N ALA A 155 11.32 -18.28 -8.63
CA ALA A 155 11.81 -19.50 -9.28
C ALA A 155 12.20 -19.21 -10.75
N ALA A 156 11.32 -18.53 -11.50
CA ALA A 156 11.61 -18.14 -12.88
C ALA A 156 12.82 -17.19 -12.99
N ALA A 157 13.04 -16.32 -12.01
CA ALA A 157 14.20 -15.43 -11.97
C ALA A 157 15.52 -16.17 -11.68
N ARG A 158 15.50 -17.28 -10.94
CA ARG A 158 16.69 -18.12 -10.68
C ARG A 158 17.12 -18.91 -11.91
N ASP A 159 16.16 -19.43 -12.67
CA ASP A 159 16.45 -20.17 -13.91
C ASP A 159 16.95 -19.25 -15.04
N ALA A 160 16.76 -17.93 -14.93
CA ALA A 160 17.21 -16.93 -15.88
C ALA A 160 18.64 -16.39 -15.65
N ALA A 161 19.48 -17.09 -14.87
CA ALA A 161 20.86 -16.67 -14.66
C ALA A 161 21.62 -16.55 -16.01
N PRO A 162 22.33 -15.43 -16.27
CA PRO A 162 23.05 -15.26 -17.53
C PRO A 162 24.28 -16.18 -17.60
N ASP A 163 24.51 -16.75 -18.79
CA ASP A 163 25.68 -17.53 -19.18
C ASP A 163 26.97 -16.85 -18.70
N PRO A 164 27.83 -17.51 -17.88
CA PRO A 164 29.02 -16.86 -17.36
C PRO A 164 29.94 -16.42 -18.49
N ALA A 165 30.22 -15.12 -18.54
CA ALA A 165 31.10 -14.48 -19.52
C ALA A 165 32.43 -15.24 -19.71
N PRO A 166 32.97 -15.33 -20.93
CA PRO A 166 34.18 -16.09 -21.21
C PRO A 166 35.37 -15.55 -20.42
N ARG A 167 36.07 -16.44 -19.72
CA ARG A 167 37.25 -16.12 -18.92
C ARG A 167 38.34 -15.50 -19.81
N PRO A 168 39.02 -14.41 -19.38
CA PRO A 168 40.12 -13.86 -20.16
C PRO A 168 41.31 -14.83 -20.18
N SER A 169 41.79 -15.13 -21.39
CA SER A 169 43.03 -15.92 -21.62
C SER A 169 44.22 -15.27 -20.91
N PRO A 170 45.06 -16.04 -20.19
CA PRO A 170 46.26 -15.49 -19.56
C PRO A 170 47.26 -15.07 -20.64
N ALA A 171 47.39 -13.75 -20.83
CA ALA A 171 48.45 -13.15 -21.64
C ALA A 171 49.81 -13.54 -21.05
N ARG A 172 50.67 -14.10 -21.90
CA ARG A 172 52.06 -14.48 -21.58
C ARG A 172 52.85 -13.22 -21.20
N MET A 173 53.11 -13.04 -19.90
CA MET A 173 54.06 -12.05 -19.42
C MET A 173 55.48 -12.60 -19.65
N ARG A 174 56.14 -12.13 -20.72
CA ARG A 174 57.60 -12.24 -20.87
C ARG A 174 58.22 -11.26 -19.89
N TRP A 175 59.00 -11.75 -18.93
CA TRP A 175 59.91 -10.93 -18.14
C TRP A 175 61.25 -10.85 -18.88
N SER A 176 61.76 -9.63 -19.08
CA SER A 176 63.09 -9.34 -19.61
C SER A 176 63.79 -8.37 -18.66
N GLY A 177 65.03 -8.71 -18.29
CA GLY A 177 65.97 -7.87 -17.53
C GLY A 177 65.98 -8.14 -16.02
N ALA A 178 67.11 -8.14 -15.33
CA ALA A 178 68.52 -8.05 -15.68
C ALA A 178 69.32 -8.59 -14.47
#